data_AF-A0A533UYG5-F1
#
_entry.id   AF-A0A533UYG5-F1
#
_cell.length_a   1.000
_cell.length_b   1.000
_cell.length_c   1.000
_cell.angle_alpha   90.00
_cell.angle_beta   90.00
_cell.angle_gamma   90.00
#
_symmetry.space_group_name_H-M   'P 1'
#
loop_
_entity.id
_entity.type
_entity.pdbx_description
1 polymer ?
#
loop_
_entity_poly.entity_id
_entity_poly.type
_entity_poly.pdbx_seq_one_letter_code
_entity_poly.pdbx_strand_id
1 'polypeptide(L)'
;MNYKLDSTYNNFASEYSINSLPELQQKLLVCIDENPGIRYRELLRLINFSNGVLSYHANKLEKLDLVNVERKNRLTRFFPRNISNEVMGILGNLRNQTSYEIIK
;
A
#
# COMPACT_ATOMS: atom_id res chain seq x y z
N MET A 1 14.24 -2.55 -14.46
CA MET A 1 12.86 -2.03 -14.32
C MET A 1 12.94 -0.83 -13.40
N ASN A 2 12.80 0.38 -13.94
CA ASN A 2 12.77 1.61 -13.16
C ASN A 2 11.31 1.88 -12.77
N TYR A 3 10.96 1.64 -11.51
CA TYR A 3 9.63 1.98 -11.00
C TYR A 3 9.63 3.46 -10.65
N LYS A 4 8.89 4.26 -11.43
CA LYS A 4 8.67 5.68 -11.18
C LYS A 4 7.54 5.78 -10.15
N LEU A 5 7.88 5.81 -8.87
CA LEU A 5 6.97 6.30 -7.84
C LEU A 5 6.97 7.82 -7.93
N ASP A 6 5.79 8.41 -8.10
CA ASP A 6 5.66 9.85 -8.33
C ASP A 6 6.22 10.69 -7.17
N SER A 7 6.53 11.95 -7.50
CA SER A 7 7.28 12.99 -6.79
C SER A 7 6.97 13.23 -5.29
N THR A 8 6.04 12.48 -4.70
CA THR A 8 5.53 12.64 -3.33
C THR A 8 6.32 11.80 -2.31
N TYR A 9 6.86 10.63 -2.69
CA TYR A 9 7.75 9.84 -1.83
C TYR A 9 9.13 10.48 -1.62
N ASN A 10 9.52 11.38 -2.54
CA ASN A 10 10.83 12.05 -2.53
C ASN A 10 11.05 13.03 -1.36
N ASN A 11 10.00 13.44 -0.64
CA ASN A 11 10.13 14.41 0.45
C ASN A 11 10.23 13.81 1.87
N PHE A 12 9.87 12.53 2.06
CA PHE A 12 9.92 11.87 3.39
C PHE A 12 10.81 10.63 3.43
N ALA A 13 11.20 10.07 2.28
CA ALA A 13 12.18 9.00 2.18
C ALA A 13 13.65 9.49 2.27
N SER A 14 13.90 10.71 2.77
CA SER A 14 15.27 11.24 2.92
C SER A 14 16.09 10.46 3.97
N GLU A 15 15.44 9.69 4.84
CA GLU A 15 16.09 8.85 5.87
C GLU A 15 16.36 7.41 5.38
N TYR A 16 15.66 6.94 4.35
CA TYR A 16 15.81 5.61 3.78
C TYR A 16 15.86 5.71 2.25
N SER A 17 17.07 5.64 1.68
CA SER A 17 17.22 5.47 0.23
C SER A 17 16.33 4.31 -0.24
N ILE A 18 15.30 4.56 -1.05
CA ILE A 18 14.36 3.54 -1.55
C ILE A 18 15.11 2.37 -2.21
N ASN A 19 16.28 2.64 -2.77
CA ASN A 19 17.21 1.66 -3.34
C ASN A 19 17.85 0.69 -2.31
N SER A 20 17.74 0.97 -1.02
CA SER A 20 18.22 0.11 0.08
C SER A 20 17.11 -0.78 0.68
N LEU A 21 15.85 -0.59 0.27
CA LEU A 21 14.74 -1.43 0.72
C LEU A 21 14.67 -2.71 -0.12
N PRO A 22 14.39 -3.88 0.49
CA PRO A 22 14.16 -5.13 -0.24
C PRO A 22 13.15 -4.96 -1.37
N GLU A 23 13.37 -5.65 -2.50
CA GLU A 23 12.51 -5.57 -3.70
C GLU A 23 11.02 -5.75 -3.38
N LEU A 24 10.71 -6.60 -2.39
CA LEU A 24 9.35 -6.81 -1.91
C LEU A 24 8.71 -5.56 -1.29
N GLN A 25 9.46 -4.76 -0.53
CA GLN A 25 8.96 -3.51 0.05
C GLN A 25 8.66 -2.47 -1.03
N GLN A 26 9.51 -2.41 -2.06
CA GLN A 26 9.27 -1.54 -3.20
C GLN A 26 8.01 -1.95 -3.96
N LYS A 27 7.85 -3.25 -4.26
CA LYS A 27 6.63 -3.78 -4.90
C LYS A 27 5.39 -3.52 -4.06
N LEU A 28 5.48 -3.66 -2.74
CA LEU A 28 4.39 -3.35 -1.80
C LEU A 28 3.94 -1.90 -1.91
N LEU A 29 4.88 -0.97 -1.87
CA LEU A 29 4.59 0.45 -1.97
C LEU A 29 3.92 0.78 -3.31
N VAL A 30 4.44 0.26 -4.42
CA VAL A 30 3.83 0.44 -5.75
C VAL A 30 2.41 -0.11 -5.78
N CYS A 31 2.17 -1.34 -5.30
CA CYS A 31 0.83 -1.93 -5.31
C CYS A 31 -0.17 -1.13 -4.46
N ILE A 32 0.28 -0.55 -3.34
CA ILE A 32 -0.55 0.27 -2.45
C ILE A 32 -0.84 1.64 -3.08
N ASP A 33 0.13 2.22 -3.78
CA ASP A 33 0.00 3.50 -4.47
C ASP A 33 -0.92 3.40 -5.69
N GLU A 34 -0.78 2.33 -6.49
CA GLU A 34 -1.67 2.04 -7.62
C GLU A 34 -3.11 1.74 -7.18
N ASN A 35 -3.28 1.13 -6.00
CA ASN A 35 -4.58 0.68 -5.49
C ASN A 35 -4.80 1.10 -4.03
N PRO A 36 -5.12 2.38 -3.77
CA PRO A 36 -5.37 2.84 -2.40
C PRO A 36 -6.56 2.09 -1.78
N GLY A 37 -6.34 1.53 -0.60
CA GLY A 37 -7.31 0.70 0.10
C GLY A 37 -7.24 -0.78 -0.28
N ILE A 38 -6.16 -1.24 -0.93
CA ILE A 38 -5.88 -2.64 -1.24
C ILE A 38 -5.97 -3.53 0.00
N ARG A 39 -6.60 -4.70 -0.11
CA ARG A 39 -6.72 -5.66 0.99
C ARG A 39 -5.43 -6.46 1.13
N TYR A 40 -5.14 -6.93 2.35
CA TYR A 40 -4.01 -7.84 2.59
C TYR A 40 -3.98 -9.05 1.65
N ARG A 41 -5.13 -9.67 1.37
CA ARG A 41 -5.25 -10.82 0.46
C ARG A 41 -5.02 -10.46 -1.01
N GLU A 42 -5.31 -9.24 -1.41
CA GLU A 42 -5.05 -8.76 -2.77
C GLU A 42 -3.56 -8.51 -2.94
N LEU A 43 -2.93 -7.86 -1.96
CA LEU A 43 -1.47 -7.75 -1.89
C LEU A 43 -0.84 -9.14 -2.03
N LEU A 44 -1.17 -10.10 -1.16
CA LEU A 44 -0.64 -11.48 -1.25
C LEU A 44 -0.69 -12.08 -2.66
N ARG A 45 -1.80 -11.88 -3.38
CA ARG A 45 -1.99 -12.41 -4.73
C ARG A 45 -1.10 -11.71 -5.76
N LEU A 46 -0.93 -10.39 -5.66
CA LEU A 46 -0.12 -9.60 -6.58
C LEU A 46 1.37 -9.89 -6.44
N ILE A 47 1.84 -10.05 -5.20
CA ILE A 47 3.26 -10.20 -4.91
C ILE A 47 3.73 -11.66 -4.90
N ASN A 48 2.81 -12.63 -4.97
CA ASN A 48 3.08 -14.07 -5.05
C ASN A 48 4.10 -14.59 -4.00
N PHE A 49 4.13 -13.97 -2.82
CA PHE A 49 5.01 -14.32 -1.70
C PHE A 49 4.23 -14.98 -0.55
N SER A 50 4.97 -15.63 0.36
CA SER A 50 4.38 -16.29 1.51
C SER A 50 3.81 -15.30 2.54
N ASN A 51 2.77 -15.74 3.25
CA ASN A 51 2.05 -14.92 4.24
C ASN A 51 2.96 -14.34 5.34
N GLY A 52 3.95 -15.10 5.80
CA GLY A 52 4.87 -14.67 6.87
C GLY A 52 5.81 -13.55 6.41
N VAL A 53 6.34 -13.68 5.19
CA VAL A 53 7.26 -12.70 4.62
C VAL A 53 6.52 -11.39 4.34
N LEU A 54 5.32 -11.45 3.76
CA LEU A 54 4.51 -10.25 3.54
C LEU A 54 4.18 -9.54 4.86
N SER A 55 3.75 -10.28 5.88
CA SER A 55 3.39 -9.70 7.19
C SER A 55 4.56 -8.97 7.82
N TYR A 56 5.77 -9.55 7.75
CA TYR A 56 6.99 -8.92 8.25
C TYR A 56 7.27 -7.60 7.54
N HIS A 57 7.25 -7.59 6.20
CA HIS A 57 7.53 -6.39 5.43
C HIS A 57 6.43 -5.33 5.55
N ALA A 58 5.16 -5.72 5.60
CA ALA A 58 4.03 -4.82 5.79
C ALA A 58 4.09 -4.13 7.15
N ASN A 59 4.34 -4.88 8.24
CA ASN A 59 4.54 -4.30 9.57
C ASN A 59 5.77 -3.38 9.61
N LYS A 60 6.84 -3.71 8.89
CA LYS A 60 8.02 -2.84 8.80
C LYS A 60 7.69 -1.53 8.07
N LEU A 61 6.95 -1.57 6.97
CA LEU A 61 6.51 -0.37 6.25
C LEU A 61 5.57 0.50 7.08
N GLU A 62 4.67 -0.12 7.86
CA GLU A 62 3.81 0.58 8.81
C GLU A 62 4.62 1.27 9.92
N LYS A 63 5.61 0.58 10.50
CA LYS A 63 6.51 1.17 11.52
C LYS A 63 7.36 2.32 10.98
N LEU A 64 7.70 2.27 9.70
CA LEU A 64 8.41 3.33 8.99
C LEU A 64 7.47 4.46 8.54
N ASP A 65 6.19 4.36 8.86
CA ASP A 65 5.19 5.39 8.57
C ASP A 65 5.00 5.67 7.06
N LEU A 66 5.42 4.72 6.22
CA LEU A 66 5.37 4.80 4.76
C LEU A 66 4.00 4.39 4.20
N VAL A 67 3.21 3.66 4.98
CA VAL A 67 1.86 3.18 4.62
C VAL A 67 0.93 3.30 5.82
N ASN A 68 -0.34 3.63 5.55
CA ASN A 68 -1.40 3.64 6.54
C ASN A 68 -2.19 2.33 6.46
N VAL A 69 -2.39 1.68 7.61
CA VAL A 69 -3.10 0.39 7.69
C VAL A 69 -4.40 0.58 8.46
N GLU A 70 -5.53 0.46 7.76
CA GLU A 70 -6.84 0.45 8.38
C GLU A 70 -7.22 -1.01 8.71
N ARG A 71 -7.28 -1.32 10.02
CA ARG A 71 -7.78 -2.61 10.52
C ARG A 71 -9.21 -2.44 11.01
N LYS A 72 -10.19 -2.85 10.20
CA LYS A 72 -11.59 -3.00 10.63
C LYS A 72 -11.90 -4.46 10.87
N ASN A 73 -12.80 -4.80 11.80
CA ASN A 73 -13.10 -6.12 12.38
C ASN A 73 -12.77 -7.38 11.54
N ARG A 74 -13.03 -7.39 10.23
CA ARG A 74 -12.77 -8.53 9.33
C ARG A 74 -11.91 -8.20 8.10
N LEU A 75 -11.45 -6.97 7.95
CA LEU A 75 -10.78 -6.48 6.74
C LEU A 75 -9.62 -5.56 7.12
N THR A 76 -8.42 -5.94 6.67
CA THR A 76 -7.23 -5.09 6.71
C THR A 76 -7.02 -4.46 5.35
N ARG A 77 -7.01 -3.13 5.30
CA ARG A 77 -6.79 -2.33 4.11
C ARG A 77 -5.51 -1.51 4.26
N PHE A 78 -4.77 -1.39 3.16
CA PHE A 78 -3.55 -0.62 3.09
C PHE A 78 -3.81 0.59 2.21
N PHE A 79 -3.39 1.75 2.70
CA PHE A 79 -3.47 3.02 2.01
C PHE A 79 -2.08 3.64 1.95
N PRO A 80 -1.76 4.37 0.88
CA PRO A 80 -0.55 5.18 0.85
C PRO A 80 -0.62 6.27 1.94
N ARG A 81 0.56 6.66 2.45
CA ARG A 81 0.69 7.60 3.56
C ARG A 81 0.09 8.99 3.27
N ASN A 82 0.01 9.39 2.00
CA ASN A 82 -0.58 10.65 1.58
C ASN A 82 -2.09 10.76 1.86
N ILE A 83 -2.77 9.66 2.22
CA ILE A 83 -4.21 9.64 2.47
C ILE A 83 -4.49 9.76 3.98
N SER A 84 -5.29 10.76 4.35
CA SER A 84 -5.75 10.98 5.72
C SER A 84 -6.87 10.00 6.11
N ASN A 85 -7.06 9.81 7.42
CA ASN A 85 -8.09 8.89 7.97
C ASN A 85 -9.51 9.18 7.44
N GLU A 86 -9.86 10.45 7.27
CA GLU A 86 -11.17 10.85 6.74
C GLU A 86 -11.36 10.35 5.30
N VAL A 87 -10.35 10.55 4.45
CA VAL A 87 -10.36 10.14 3.06
C VAL A 87 -10.29 8.61 2.94
N MET A 88 -9.59 7.91 3.83
CA MET A 88 -9.57 6.43 3.87
C MET A 88 -10.96 5.84 4.04
N GLY A 89 -11.80 6.40 4.92
CA GLY A 89 -13.18 5.96 5.11
C GLY A 89 -14.03 6.14 3.86
N ILE A 90 -13.87 7.28 3.18
CA ILE A 90 -14.58 7.60 1.93
C ILE A 90 -14.11 6.67 0.80
N LEU A 91 -12.80 6.57 0.57
CA LEU A 91 -12.21 5.69 -0.45
C LEU A 91 -12.55 4.22 -0.22
N GLY A 92 -12.57 3.80 1.05
CA GLY A 92 -12.95 2.45 1.41
C GLY A 92 -14.38 2.09 0.98
N ASN A 93 -15.29 3.06 1.03
CA ASN A 93 -16.67 2.95 0.57
C ASN A 93 -16.79 3.10 -0.95
N LEU A 94 -16.09 4.07 -1.55
CA LEU A 94 -16.08 4.28 -3.00
C LEU A 94 -15.58 3.05 -3.75
N ARG A 95 -14.53 2.39 -3.25
CA ARG A 95 -14.01 1.14 -3.85
C ARG A 95 -15.06 0.02 -3.90
N ASN A 96 -15.99 -0.05 -2.94
CA ASN A 96 -17.07 -1.03 -2.98
C ASN A 96 -18.12 -0.70 -4.07
N GLN A 97 -18.22 0.56 -4.51
CA GLN A 97 -19.18 1.02 -5.53
C GLN A 97 -18.56 1.09 -6.93
N THR A 98 -17.29 1.48 -7.09
CA THR A 98 -16.66 1.74 -8.39
C THR A 98 -15.70 0.67 -8.89
N SER A 99 -15.43 -0.41 -8.13
CA SER A 99 -14.57 -1.50 -8.62
C SER A 99 -15.10 -2.26 -9.85
N TYR A 100 -16.31 -1.96 -10.36
CA TYR A 100 -16.85 -2.60 -11.55
C TYR A 100 -16.98 -1.70 -12.79
N GLU A 101 -16.76 -0.38 -12.71
CA GLU A 101 -17.12 0.52 -13.84
C GLU A 101 -15.99 1.38 -14.42
N ILE A 102 -14.76 1.33 -13.89
CA ILE A 102 -13.63 2.09 -14.47
C ILE A 102 -12.64 1.17 -15.22
N ILE A 103 -13.13 0.05 -15.74
CA ILE A 103 -12.48 -0.69 -16.83
C ILE A 103 -13.53 -0.89 -17.92
N LYS A 104 -13.79 0.15 -18.71
CA LYS A 104 -14.39 0.02 -20.04
C LYS A 104 -13.76 1.03 -20.99
#